data_AF-A0A953U7K5-F1
#
_entry.id   AF-A0A953U7K5-F1
#
_cell.length_a   1.000
_cell.length_b   1.000
_cell.length_c   1.000
_cell.angle_alpha   90.00
_cell.angle_beta   90.00
_cell.angle_gamma   90.00
#
_symmetry.space_group_name_H-M   'P 1'
#
loop_
_entity.id
_entity.type
_entity.pdbx_description
1 polymer ?
#
loop_
_entity_poly.entity_id
_entity_poly.type
_entity_poly.pdbx_seq_one_letter_code
_entity_poly.pdbx_strand_id
1 'polypeptide(L)'
;MKKSLILVLFVLAVQLFALDKSLVTVKDTTVNNGVVLVTIQQSGKTYDLQCTQSAPFCTAPQVGTYWMVRLPKNHGIYDCANVDLYPQSANPEGGDQILGEYCLNEK
;
A
#
# COMPACT_ATOMS: atom_id res chain seq x y z
N MET A 1 0.76 -56.80 18.70
CA MET A 1 0.28 -55.77 17.75
C MET A 1 0.80 -54.42 18.24
N LYS A 2 1.91 -53.94 17.68
CA LYS A 2 2.62 -52.72 18.14
C LYS A 2 1.87 -51.50 17.57
N LYS A 3 1.22 -50.73 18.44
CA LYS A 3 0.48 -49.52 18.09
C LYS A 3 1.50 -48.39 17.82
N SER A 4 1.82 -48.14 16.55
CA SER A 4 2.57 -46.94 16.17
C SER A 4 1.63 -45.75 16.24
N LEU A 5 1.81 -44.93 17.27
CA LEU A 5 1.18 -43.63 17.42
C LEU A 5 1.92 -42.64 16.50
N ILE A 6 1.43 -42.44 15.28
CA ILE A 6 1.96 -41.43 14.36
C ILE A 6 1.33 -40.08 14.73
N LEU A 7 2.04 -39.28 15.52
CA LEU A 7 1.70 -37.90 15.82
C LEU A 7 2.11 -37.04 14.62
N VAL A 8 1.17 -36.74 13.72
CA VAL A 8 1.37 -35.81 12.61
C VAL A 8 1.37 -34.39 13.17
N LEU A 9 2.56 -33.79 13.28
CA LEU A 9 2.76 -32.41 13.70
C LEU A 9 2.41 -31.48 12.52
N PHE A 10 1.15 -31.03 12.44
CA PHE A 10 0.74 -29.97 11.51
C PHE A 10 1.33 -28.63 12.02
N VAL A 11 2.54 -28.30 11.57
CA VAL A 11 3.10 -26.96 11.75
C VAL A 11 2.34 -26.03 10.79
N LEU A 12 1.29 -25.36 11.31
CA LEU A 12 0.72 -24.20 10.63
C LEU A 12 1.81 -23.14 10.55
N ALA A 13 2.49 -23.06 9.42
CA ALA A 13 3.32 -21.92 9.08
C ALA A 13 2.40 -20.72 8.87
N VAL A 14 2.07 -20.02 9.96
CA VAL A 14 1.49 -18.68 9.88
C VAL A 14 2.59 -17.82 9.27
N GLN A 15 2.56 -17.65 7.95
CA GLN A 15 3.36 -16.64 7.28
C GLN A 15 2.86 -15.30 7.79
N LEU A 16 3.58 -14.74 8.76
CA LEU A 16 3.44 -13.33 9.14
C LEU A 16 3.84 -12.53 7.91
N PHE A 17 2.87 -12.20 7.06
CA PHE A 17 3.05 -11.24 5.98
C PHE A 17 3.31 -9.90 6.65
N ALA A 18 4.59 -9.56 6.84
CA ALA A 18 4.97 -8.22 7.23
C ALA A 18 4.45 -7.27 6.15
N LEU A 19 3.68 -6.27 6.57
CA LEU A 19 3.16 -5.23 5.69
C LEU A 19 4.36 -4.49 5.07
N ASP A 20 4.47 -4.45 3.74
CA ASP A 20 5.55 -3.71 3.05
C ASP A 20 5.27 -2.21 3.16
N LYS A 21 5.65 -1.65 4.32
CA LYS A 21 5.39 -0.27 4.72
C LYS A 21 6.66 0.57 4.65
N SER A 22 6.52 1.80 4.15
CA SER A 22 7.63 2.75 4.06
C SER A 22 7.15 4.19 4.24
N LEU A 23 8.05 5.05 4.73
CA LEU A 23 7.82 6.50 4.69
C LEU A 23 8.15 7.02 3.29
N VAL A 24 7.24 7.84 2.77
CA VAL A 24 7.41 8.54 1.49
C VAL A 24 7.15 10.02 1.67
N THR A 25 7.76 10.85 0.83
CA THR A 25 7.50 12.29 0.81
C THR A 25 6.77 12.67 -0.47
N VAL A 26 5.54 13.17 -0.34
CA VAL A 26 4.82 13.83 -1.45
C VAL A 26 5.54 15.14 -1.77
N LYS A 27 5.91 15.31 -3.04
CA LYS A 27 6.62 16.48 -3.57
C LYS A 27 5.72 17.39 -4.38
N ASP A 28 4.77 16.80 -5.09
CA ASP A 28 3.79 17.52 -5.90
C ASP A 28 2.49 16.72 -5.97
N THR A 29 1.38 17.41 -6.17
CA THR A 29 0.09 16.78 -6.46
C THR A 29 -0.67 17.61 -7.47
N THR A 30 -1.03 16.98 -8.58
CA THR A 30 -1.77 17.59 -9.68
C THR A 30 -3.06 16.83 -9.91
N VAL A 31 -4.16 17.55 -10.08
CA VAL A 31 -5.44 16.97 -10.48
C VAL A 31 -5.74 17.42 -11.91
N ASN A 32 -5.93 16.47 -12.81
CA ASN A 32 -6.23 16.73 -14.21
C ASN A 32 -7.36 15.82 -14.69
N ASN A 33 -8.48 16.41 -15.12
CA ASN A 33 -9.63 15.68 -15.67
C ASN A 33 -10.09 14.47 -14.82
N GLY A 34 -10.14 14.64 -13.50
CA GLY A 34 -10.57 13.59 -12.57
C GLY A 34 -9.51 12.53 -12.24
N VAL A 35 -8.29 12.67 -12.77
CA VAL A 35 -7.12 11.87 -12.38
C VAL A 35 -6.29 12.68 -11.38
N VAL A 36 -5.98 12.08 -10.24
CA VAL A 36 -5.01 12.61 -9.27
C VAL A 36 -3.66 11.97 -9.54
N LEU A 37 -2.65 12.80 -9.76
CA LEU A 37 -1.25 12.43 -9.92
C LEU A 37 -0.47 12.97 -8.74
N VAL A 38 0.23 12.10 -8.01
CA VAL A 38 1.03 12.46 -6.84
C VAL A 38 2.47 12.06 -7.08
N THR A 39 3.38 13.02 -7.17
CA THR A 39 4.81 12.71 -7.24
C THR A 39 5.34 12.50 -5.82
N ILE A 40 5.91 11.33 -5.57
CA ILE A 40 6.51 10.97 -4.29
C ILE A 40 8.01 10.71 -4.42
N GLN A 41 8.72 10.90 -3.31
CA GLN A 41 10.09 10.47 -3.14
C GLN A 41 10.17 9.36 -2.09
N GLN A 42 10.79 8.23 -2.44
CA GLN A 42 11.06 7.11 -1.55
C GLN A 42 12.52 6.71 -1.69
N SER A 43 13.28 6.75 -0.59
CA SER A 43 14.71 6.35 -0.55
C SER A 43 15.56 6.97 -1.67
N GLY A 44 15.35 8.26 -1.96
CA GLY A 44 16.07 8.99 -3.01
C GLY A 44 15.52 8.82 -4.43
N LYS A 45 14.62 7.86 -4.67
CA LYS A 45 13.96 7.63 -5.97
C LYS A 45 12.63 8.38 -6.04
N THR A 46 12.25 8.77 -7.25
CA THR A 46 10.98 9.45 -7.52
C THR A 46 10.02 8.48 -8.19
N TYR A 47 8.77 8.47 -7.74
CA TYR A 47 7.68 7.68 -8.31
C TYR A 47 6.46 8.58 -8.51
N ASP A 48 5.57 8.19 -9.41
CA ASP A 48 4.26 8.82 -9.54
C ASP A 48 3.17 7.85 -9.08
N LEU A 49 2.30 8.33 -8.20
CA LEU A 49 1.08 7.64 -7.79
C LEU A 49 -0.09 8.20 -8.59
N GLN A 50 -1.01 7.33 -8.99
CA GLN A 50 -2.18 7.71 -9.74
C GLN A 50 -3.45 7.10 -9.16
N CYS A 51 -4.49 7.91 -8.96
CA CYS A 51 -5.84 7.42 -8.70
C CYS A 51 -6.87 8.22 -9.51
N THR A 52 -8.06 7.66 -9.72
CA THR A 52 -9.18 8.36 -10.35
C THR A 52 -10.21 8.77 -9.30
N GLN A 53 -10.73 9.99 -9.38
CA GLN A 53 -11.69 10.52 -8.41
C GLN A 53 -13.03 9.75 -8.39
N SER A 54 -13.30 8.95 -9.42
CA SER A 54 -14.44 8.02 -9.46
C SER A 54 -14.24 6.76 -8.61
N ALA A 55 -12.99 6.43 -8.26
CA ALA A 55 -12.68 5.29 -7.40
C ALA A 55 -12.91 5.65 -5.92
N PRO A 56 -13.28 4.68 -5.08
CA PRO A 56 -13.34 4.89 -3.64
C PRO A 56 -11.93 5.20 -3.11
N PHE A 57 -11.84 6.16 -2.19
CA PHE A 57 -10.60 6.59 -1.56
C PHE A 57 -9.54 7.05 -2.60
N CYS A 58 -9.79 8.20 -3.22
CA CYS A 58 -8.81 8.90 -4.06
C CYS A 58 -8.71 10.36 -3.61
N THR A 59 -7.61 10.70 -2.94
CA THR A 59 -7.38 12.05 -2.38
C THR A 59 -6.23 12.73 -3.09
N ALA A 60 -6.23 14.06 -3.14
CA ALA A 60 -5.08 14.86 -3.55
C ALA A 60 -4.29 15.29 -2.30
N PRO A 61 -3.31 14.49 -1.80
CA PRO A 61 -2.57 14.81 -0.59
C PRO A 61 -1.74 16.09 -0.78
N GLN A 62 -1.54 16.84 0.30
CA GLN A 62 -0.61 17.97 0.29
C GLN A 62 0.85 17.49 0.34
N VAL A 63 1.79 18.36 -0.05
CA VAL A 63 3.23 18.12 0.16
C VAL A 63 3.51 17.80 1.62
N GLY A 64 4.22 16.71 1.87
CA GLY A 64 4.45 16.21 3.22
C GLY A 64 4.93 14.77 3.27
N THR A 65 5.10 14.27 4.49
CA THR A 65 5.50 12.88 4.73
C THR A 65 4.27 12.02 5.03
N TYR A 66 4.25 10.81 4.48
CA TYR A 66 3.13 9.87 4.57
C TYR A 66 3.65 8.45 4.74
N TRP A 67 2.79 7.57 5.24
CA TRP A 67 3.02 6.14 5.13
C TRP A 67 2.51 5.64 3.79
N MET A 68 3.30 4.82 3.13
CA MET A 68 2.89 4.07 1.95
C MET A 68 3.03 2.59 2.23
N VAL A 69 1.99 1.83 1.90
CA VAL A 69 1.94 0.38 2.02
C VAL A 69 1.79 -0.21 0.64
N ARG A 70 2.70 -1.11 0.25
CA ARG A 70 2.57 -1.84 -1.01
C ARG A 70 1.65 -3.03 -0.83
N LEU A 71 0.65 -3.15 -1.70
CA LEU A 71 -0.27 -4.27 -1.68
C LEU A 71 0.33 -5.48 -2.40
N PRO A 72 -0.03 -6.71 -2.00
CA PRO A 72 0.37 -7.91 -2.72
C PRO A 72 -0.11 -7.89 -4.17
N LYS A 73 0.56 -8.66 -5.04
CA LYS A 73 0.15 -8.80 -6.43
C LYS A 73 -1.32 -9.26 -6.53
N ASN A 74 -2.08 -8.65 -7.44
CA ASN A 74 -3.52 -8.89 -7.64
C ASN A 74 -4.42 -8.47 -6.45
N HIS A 75 -3.91 -7.62 -5.55
CA HIS A 75 -4.73 -6.93 -4.55
C HIS A 75 -4.85 -5.45 -4.91
N GLY A 76 -5.99 -4.86 -4.55
CA GLY A 76 -6.35 -3.48 -4.86
C GLY A 76 -7.38 -3.36 -5.98
N ILE A 77 -7.71 -2.12 -6.30
CA ILE A 77 -8.75 -1.66 -7.22
C ILE A 77 -8.20 -1.52 -8.64
N TYR A 78 -6.92 -1.18 -8.82
CA TYR A 78 -6.31 -0.97 -10.13
C TYR A 78 -5.54 -2.21 -10.63
N ASP A 79 -5.46 -2.36 -11.95
CA ASP A 79 -4.65 -3.40 -12.60
C ASP A 79 -3.17 -2.96 -12.71
N CYS A 80 -2.51 -2.79 -11.56
CA CYS A 80 -1.10 -2.41 -11.46
C CYS A 80 -0.52 -2.71 -10.05
N ALA A 81 0.65 -2.14 -9.73
CA ALA A 81 1.21 -2.21 -8.39
C ALA A 81 0.49 -1.23 -7.46
N ASN A 82 -0.57 -1.71 -6.78
CA ASN A 82 -1.36 -0.87 -5.87
C ASN A 82 -0.60 -0.55 -4.59
N VAL A 83 -0.80 0.68 -4.11
CA VAL A 83 -0.32 1.15 -2.83
C VAL A 83 -1.40 1.90 -2.08
N ASP A 84 -1.44 1.70 -0.77
CA ASP A 84 -2.26 2.50 0.14
C ASP A 84 -1.42 3.63 0.73
N LEU A 85 -1.95 4.85 0.67
CA LEU A 85 -1.34 6.02 1.31
C LEU A 85 -2.11 6.37 2.58
N TYR A 86 -1.39 6.57 3.69
CA TYR A 86 -1.96 6.97 4.97
C TYR A 86 -1.30 8.27 5.47
N PRO A 87 -2.01 9.07 6.28
CA PRO A 87 -1.37 10.17 7.01
C PRO A 87 -0.21 9.65 7.86
N GLN A 88 0.83 10.45 8.07
CA GLN A 88 1.96 10.05 8.93
C GLN A 88 1.54 9.68 10.36
N SER A 89 0.45 10.27 10.86
CA SER A 89 -0.08 10.01 12.20
C SER A 89 -0.87 8.70 12.31
N ALA A 90 -1.17 8.03 11.20
CA ALA A 90 -1.94 6.80 11.20
C ALA A 90 -1.08 5.58 11.54
N ASN A 91 -1.73 4.52 11.98
CA ASN A 91 -1.20 3.17 12.15
C ASN A 91 -1.76 2.25 11.06
N PRO A 92 -1.03 2.03 9.94
CA PRO A 92 -1.48 1.15 8.87
C PRO A 92 -1.73 -0.30 9.31
N GLU A 93 -1.05 -0.79 10.36
CA GLU A 93 -1.24 -2.14 10.91
C GLU A 93 -2.46 -2.22 11.84
N GLY A 94 -2.92 -1.07 12.35
CA GLY A 94 -4.06 -0.96 13.25
C GLY A 94 -5.42 -0.86 12.56
N GLY A 95 -5.44 -0.85 11.22
CA GLY A 95 -6.66 -0.69 10.44
C GLY A 95 -7.16 0.76 10.34
N ASP A 96 -6.27 1.74 10.55
CA ASP A 96 -6.60 3.15 10.32
C ASP A 96 -7.00 3.38 8.86
N GLN A 97 -7.75 4.45 8.61
CA GLN A 97 -8.27 4.74 7.28
C GLN A 97 -7.17 5.27 6.34
N ILE A 98 -7.18 4.78 5.10
CA ILE A 98 -6.33 5.29 4.00
C ILE A 98 -6.82 6.66 3.51
N LEU A 99 -5.88 7.49 3.07
CA LEU A 99 -6.18 8.66 2.23
C LEU A 99 -6.60 8.25 0.83
N GLY A 100 -5.98 7.20 0.32
CA GLY A 100 -6.39 6.58 -0.91
C GLY A 100 -5.54 5.39 -1.30
N GLU A 101 -6.09 4.64 -2.26
CA GLU A 101 -5.37 3.60 -2.96
C GLU A 101 -4.94 4.15 -4.32
N TYR A 102 -3.68 3.92 -4.69
CA TYR A 102 -3.08 4.46 -5.90
C TYR A 102 -2.32 3.39 -6.67
N CYS A 103 -2.27 3.59 -7.98
CA CYS A 103 -1.34 2.90 -8.84
C CYS A 103 0.05 3.50 -8.72
N LEU A 104 1.06 2.69 -8.35
CA LEU A 104 2.46 3.12 -8.30
C LEU A 104 3.14 2.91 -9.65
N ASN A 105 3.65 4.00 -10.23
CA ASN A 105 4.42 4.00 -11.47
C ASN A 105 5.86 4.49 -11.22
N GLU A 106 6.82 3.80 -11.82
CA GLU A 106 8.19 4.31 -11.90
C GLU A 106 8.25 5.46 -12.92
N LYS A 107 9.09 6.45 -12.64
CA LYS A 107 9.30 7.61 -13.52
C LYS A 107 10.39 7.36 -14.54
#